data_AF-A0AAW2TXJ8-F1
#
_entry.id   AF-A0AAW2TXJ8-F1
#
_cell.length_a   1.000
_cell.length_b   1.000
_cell.length_c   1.000
_cell.angle_alpha   90.00
_cell.angle_beta   90.00
_cell.angle_gamma   90.00
#
_symmetry.space_group_name_H-M   'P 1'
#
loop_
_entity.id
_entity.type
_entity.pdbx_description
1 polymer ?
#
loop_
_entity_poly.entity_id
_entity_poly.type
_entity_poly.pdbx_seq_one_letter_code
_entity_poly.pdbx_strand_id
1 'polypeptide(L)'
;MMKLLSKTLFSVDMLDPASDAMKELQVLNANIMMLVAKPNLADYFPFLRPFDPQGIRRKIRVSYDRLHELIDDMIDQRMKHRNAATERSGDLLDILLDYTEHEGPDGLTRLDVKLLIVEIFIAGTDTSTSTVEWVMAELLHNPTILSKAKQELSEINMEIE
;
A
#
# COMPACT_ATOMS: atom_id res chain seq x y z
N MET A 1 -1.17 -1.72 -9.25
CA MET A 1 -1.69 -0.92 -8.12
C MET A 1 -0.63 -0.26 -7.28
N MET A 2 0.46 -0.94 -6.91
CA MET A 2 1.51 -0.39 -6.04
C MET A 2 2.04 1.00 -6.47
N LYS A 3 2.25 1.24 -7.77
CA LYS A 3 2.65 2.56 -8.29
C LYS A 3 1.60 3.65 -8.02
N LEU A 4 0.32 3.33 -8.19
CA LEU A 4 -0.77 4.27 -7.94
C LEU A 4 -0.80 4.64 -6.45
N LEU A 5 -0.74 3.64 -5.56
CA LEU A 5 -0.69 3.88 -4.11
C LEU A 5 0.54 4.69 -3.72
N SER A 6 1.72 4.36 -4.24
CA SER A 6 2.93 5.14 -3.96
C SER A 6 2.78 6.60 -4.36
N LYS A 7 2.18 6.87 -5.53
CA LYS A 7 1.93 8.23 -5.99
C LYS A 7 0.90 8.95 -5.13
N THR A 8 -0.19 8.29 -4.76
CA THR A 8 -1.25 8.87 -3.92
C THR A 8 -0.80 9.12 -2.48
N LEU A 9 0.01 8.22 -1.92
CA LEU A 9 0.46 8.29 -0.53
C LEU A 9 1.59 9.30 -0.34
N PHE A 10 2.51 9.39 -1.31
CA PHE A 10 3.75 10.12 -1.14
C PHE A 10 4.01 11.20 -2.18
N SER A 11 3.17 11.42 -3.21
CA SER A 11 3.38 12.37 -4.34
C SER A 11 4.78 12.42 -4.95
N VAL A 12 5.69 11.56 -4.51
CA VAL A 12 6.92 11.30 -5.18
C VAL A 12 6.46 10.50 -6.39
N ASP A 13 6.98 10.85 -7.56
CA ASP A 13 7.30 9.82 -8.53
C ASP A 13 8.44 8.99 -7.89
N MET A 14 8.10 8.36 -6.77
CA MET A 14 8.87 7.33 -6.16
C MET A 14 8.76 6.27 -7.21
N LEU A 15 9.84 6.26 -7.98
CA LEU A 15 10.41 5.10 -8.58
C LEU A 15 9.98 5.03 -10.05
N ASP A 16 10.91 5.48 -10.91
CA ASP A 16 11.18 4.76 -12.15
C ASP A 16 10.91 3.27 -11.85
N PRO A 17 10.05 2.56 -12.60
CA PRO A 17 9.78 1.14 -12.37
C PRO A 17 11.05 0.27 -12.25
N ALA A 18 12.22 0.81 -12.60
CA ALA A 18 13.54 0.25 -12.39
C ALA A 18 14.18 0.46 -10.99
N SER A 19 13.70 1.34 -10.12
CA SER A 19 14.43 1.73 -8.91
C SER A 19 14.17 0.82 -7.71
N ASP A 20 15.23 0.66 -6.91
CA ASP A 20 15.39 -0.48 -6.01
C ASP A 20 14.37 -0.51 -4.87
N ALA A 21 13.93 0.65 -4.37
CA ALA A 21 12.97 0.68 -3.25
C ALA A 21 11.57 0.20 -3.64
N MET A 22 11.11 0.39 -4.90
CA MET A 22 9.78 -0.10 -5.31
C MET A 22 9.79 -1.62 -5.41
N LYS A 23 10.87 -2.14 -6.00
CA LYS A 23 11.10 -3.58 -6.10
C LYS A 23 11.21 -4.19 -4.71
N GLU A 24 11.91 -3.53 -3.80
CA GLU A 24 12.01 -3.96 -2.41
C GLU A 24 10.64 -3.98 -1.73
N LEU A 25 9.85 -2.90 -1.80
CA LEU A 25 8.49 -2.85 -1.27
C LEU A 25 7.59 -3.95 -1.85
N GLN A 26 7.69 -4.21 -3.15
CA GLN A 26 6.95 -5.28 -3.82
C GLN A 26 7.30 -6.65 -3.26
N VAL A 27 8.60 -6.94 -3.11
CA VAL A 27 9.09 -8.21 -2.55
C VAL A 27 8.66 -8.38 -1.10
N LEU A 28 8.75 -7.32 -0.29
CA LEU A 28 8.33 -7.34 1.11
C LEU A 28 6.83 -7.60 1.23
N ASN A 29 5.99 -6.89 0.48
CA ASN A 29 4.53 -7.08 0.51
C ASN A 29 4.14 -8.50 0.06
N ALA A 30 4.71 -8.99 -1.04
CA ALA A 30 4.45 -10.33 -1.54
C ALA A 30 4.86 -11.42 -0.52
N ASN A 31 5.99 -11.23 0.18
CA ASN A 31 6.42 -12.15 1.24
C ASN A 31 5.46 -12.15 2.43
N ILE A 32 5.02 -10.97 2.89
CA ILE A 32 4.04 -10.84 3.97
C ILE A 32 2.76 -11.58 3.58
N MET A 33 2.22 -11.33 2.40
CA MET A 33 0.95 -11.89 1.94
C MET A 33 1.03 -13.41 1.74
N MET A 34 2.12 -13.92 1.18
CA MET A 34 2.37 -15.35 1.05
C MET A 34 2.45 -16.05 2.42
N LEU A 35 2.98 -15.39 3.45
CA LEU A 35 3.10 -15.97 4.79
C LEU A 35 1.78 -15.87 5.57
N VAL A 36 1.05 -14.76 5.46
CA VAL A 36 -0.27 -14.57 6.08
C VAL A 36 -1.31 -15.54 5.51
N ALA A 37 -1.23 -15.86 4.21
CA ALA A 37 -2.13 -16.82 3.58
C ALA A 37 -1.87 -18.29 3.96
N LYS A 38 -0.75 -18.60 4.63
CA LYS A 38 -0.43 -19.98 5.01
C LYS A 38 -1.20 -20.39 6.28
N PRO A 39 -1.85 -21.58 6.30
CA PRO A 39 -2.42 -22.12 7.53
C PRO A 39 -1.37 -22.19 8.62
N ASN A 40 -1.67 -21.59 9.77
CA ASN A 40 -0.75 -21.52 10.91
C ASN A 40 -1.36 -22.27 12.10
N LEU A 41 -0.71 -23.36 12.52
CA LEU A 41 -1.11 -24.20 13.64
C LEU A 41 -1.25 -23.41 14.94
N ALA A 42 -0.46 -22.35 15.13
CA ALA A 42 -0.56 -21.50 16.31
C ALA A 42 -1.87 -20.68 16.38
N ASP A 43 -2.57 -20.52 15.26
CA ASP A 43 -3.86 -19.82 15.21
C ASP A 43 -5.00 -20.75 15.65
N TYR A 44 -4.89 -22.06 15.37
CA TYR A 44 -5.85 -23.08 15.78
C TYR A 44 -5.57 -23.63 17.19
N PHE A 45 -4.30 -23.68 17.59
CA PHE A 45 -3.85 -24.23 18.87
C PHE A 45 -3.07 -23.16 19.66
N PRO A 46 -3.74 -22.36 20.51
CA PRO A 46 -3.10 -21.21 21.18
C PRO A 46 -1.88 -21.55 22.02
N PHE A 47 -1.78 -22.76 22.57
CA PHE A 47 -0.62 -23.21 23.34
C PHE A 47 0.66 -23.36 22.47
N LEU A 48 0.54 -23.43 21.15
CA LEU A 48 1.67 -23.44 20.21
C LEU A 48 2.22 -22.04 19.90
N ARG A 49 1.50 -20.96 20.24
CA ARG A 49 1.88 -19.57 19.90
C ARG A 49 3.28 -19.14 20.36
N PRO A 50 3.77 -19.53 21.55
CA PRO A 50 5.13 -19.16 21.98
C PRO A 50 6.23 -19.86 21.18
N PHE A 51 5.92 -21.03 20.59
CA PHE A 51 6.91 -21.86 19.91
C PHE A 51 7.09 -21.51 18.43
N ASP A 52 6.08 -20.86 17.81
CA ASP A 52 6.06 -20.52 16.37
C ASP A 52 6.53 -21.71 15.51
N PRO A 53 5.84 -22.87 15.56
CA PRO A 53 6.36 -24.14 15.01
C PRO A 53 6.62 -24.09 13.50
N GLN A 54 5.93 -23.22 12.77
CA GLN A 54 6.12 -23.03 11.32
C GLN A 54 7.05 -21.84 10.99
N GLY A 55 7.48 -21.10 12.01
CA GLY A 55 8.28 -19.89 11.89
C GLY A 55 7.56 -18.76 11.16
N ILE A 56 6.22 -18.80 11.05
CA ILE A 56 5.44 -17.85 10.25
C ILE A 56 5.55 -16.46 10.87
N ARG A 57 5.38 -16.35 12.18
CA ARG A 57 5.47 -15.05 12.88
C ARG A 57 6.87 -14.45 12.74
N ARG A 58 7.91 -15.27 12.93
CA ARG A 58 9.30 -14.82 12.78
C ARG A 58 9.62 -14.36 11.35
N LYS A 59 9.14 -15.08 10.33
CA LYS A 59 9.37 -14.73 8.92
C LYS A 59 8.61 -13.46 8.52
N ILE A 60 7.34 -13.32 8.94
CA ILE A 60 6.56 -12.09 8.69
C ILE A 60 7.28 -10.90 9.31
N ARG A 61 7.73 -11.02 10.56
CA ARG A 61 8.44 -9.94 11.27
C ARG A 61 9.62 -9.41 10.46
N VAL A 62 10.44 -10.25 9.84
CA VAL A 62 11.58 -9.79 9.02
C VAL A 62 11.13 -8.87 7.88
N SER A 63 10.09 -9.24 7.14
CA SER A 63 9.57 -8.41 6.05
C SER A 63 8.84 -7.17 6.56
N TYR A 64 8.13 -7.28 7.68
CA TYR A 64 7.37 -6.19 8.29
C TYR A 64 8.28 -5.12 8.90
N ASP A 65 9.35 -5.53 9.58
CA ASP A 65 10.36 -4.61 10.15
C ASP A 65 11.03 -3.81 9.03
N ARG A 66 11.45 -4.47 7.94
CA ARG A 66 12.05 -3.78 6.79
C ARG A 66 11.07 -2.85 6.07
N LEU A 67 9.81 -3.24 5.95
CA LEU A 67 8.76 -2.38 5.40
C LEU A 67 8.59 -1.12 6.26
N HIS A 68 8.56 -1.27 7.59
CA HIS A 68 8.50 -0.13 8.50
C HIS A 68 9.70 0.79 8.40
N GLU A 69 10.91 0.26 8.26
CA GLU A 69 12.12 1.07 8.04
C GLU A 69 12.00 1.92 6.76
N LEU A 70 11.55 1.33 5.65
CA LEU A 70 11.36 2.07 4.40
C LEU A 70 10.32 3.18 4.56
N ILE A 71 9.20 2.93 5.24
CA ILE A 71 8.18 3.96 5.50
C ILE A 71 8.72 5.04 6.46
N ASP A 72 9.50 4.66 7.48
CA ASP A 72 10.17 5.61 8.38
C ASP A 72 11.10 6.55 7.58
N ASP A 73 11.92 6.01 6.68
CA ASP A 73 12.79 6.79 5.80
C ASP A 73 12.00 7.78 4.93
N MET A 74 10.85 7.37 4.40
CA MET A 74 9.96 8.24 3.60
C MET A 74 9.37 9.39 4.43
N ILE A 75 8.89 9.09 5.63
CA ILE A 75 8.35 10.11 6.55
C ILE A 75 9.46 11.10 6.92
N ASP A 76 10.65 10.60 7.24
CA ASP A 76 11.78 11.45 7.65
C ASP A 76 12.27 12.35 6.50
N GLN A 77 12.33 11.82 5.27
CA GLN A 77 12.61 12.63 4.08
C GLN A 77 11.55 13.72 3.87
N ARG A 78 10.27 13.38 4.05
CA ARG A 78 9.19 14.36 3.93
C ARG A 78 9.30 15.47 4.99
N MET A 79 9.55 15.11 6.24
CA MET A 79 9.72 16.08 7.33
C MET A 79 10.90 17.03 7.07
N LYS A 80 12.02 16.51 6.54
CA LYS A 80 13.17 17.34 6.14
C LYS A 80 12.81 18.32 5.03
N HIS A 81 12.06 17.87 4.02
CA HIS A 81 11.58 18.73 2.93
C HIS A 81 10.69 19.86 3.50
N ARG A 82 9.67 19.50 4.29
CA ARG A 82 8.77 20.46 4.96
C ARG A 82 9.51 21.53 5.77
N ASN A 83 10.53 21.12 6.54
CA ASN A 83 11.34 22.04 7.36
C ASN A 83 12.21 23.00 6.52
N ALA A 84 12.52 22.66 5.28
CA ALA A 84 13.26 23.52 4.35
C ALA A 84 12.37 24.58 3.67
N ALA A 85 11.11 24.75 4.13
CA ALA A 85 10.12 25.69 3.59
C ALA A 85 9.82 25.51 2.08
N THR A 86 10.01 24.30 1.57
CA THR A 86 9.58 23.90 0.24
C THR A 86 8.06 23.75 0.17
N GLU A 87 7.50 23.87 -1.03
CA GLU A 87 6.08 23.64 -1.26
C GLU A 87 5.64 22.24 -0.80
N ARG A 88 4.45 22.17 -0.19
CA ARG A 88 3.83 20.90 0.23
C ARG A 88 3.45 20.10 -1.03
N SER A 89 3.66 18.79 -0.98
CA SER A 89 3.31 17.86 -2.06
C SER A 89 1.80 17.57 -2.16
N GLY A 90 1.04 17.85 -1.09
CA GLY A 90 -0.43 17.75 -1.09
C GLY A 90 -0.97 16.32 -1.19
N ASP A 91 -0.14 15.32 -0.91
CA ASP A 91 -0.52 13.90 -0.83
C ASP A 91 -1.11 13.52 0.53
N LEU A 92 -1.47 12.24 0.68
CA LEU A 92 -1.99 11.72 1.94
C LEU A 92 -1.01 11.88 3.09
N LEU A 93 0.29 11.60 2.90
CA LEU A 93 1.28 11.78 3.95
C LEU A 93 1.30 13.24 4.43
N ASP A 94 1.19 14.20 3.51
CA ASP A 94 1.13 15.61 3.86
C ASP A 94 -0.12 15.96 4.65
N ILE A 95 -1.28 15.46 4.24
CA ILE A 95 -2.54 15.68 4.96
C ILE A 95 -2.46 15.12 6.39
N LEU A 96 -1.89 13.93 6.57
CA LEU A 96 -1.76 13.29 7.88
C LEU A 96 -0.78 14.03 8.79
N LEU A 97 0.34 14.49 8.24
CA LEU A 97 1.32 15.28 8.98
C LEU A 97 0.77 16.67 9.32
N ASP A 98 0.02 17.31 8.42
CA ASP A 98 -0.65 18.58 8.70
C ASP A 98 -1.67 18.42 9.83
N TYR A 99 -2.47 17.36 9.81
CA TYR A 99 -3.40 17.05 10.90
C TYR A 99 -2.68 16.87 12.25
N THR A 100 -1.53 16.19 12.24
CA THR A 100 -0.67 16.02 13.43
C THR A 100 -0.17 17.38 13.96
N GLU A 101 0.25 18.29 13.08
CA GLU A 101 0.73 19.62 13.45
C GLU A 101 -0.40 20.54 13.99
N HIS A 102 -1.62 20.42 13.45
CA HIS A 102 -2.76 21.27 13.84
C HIS A 102 -3.41 20.86 15.17
N GLU A 103 -3.64 19.57 15.39
CA GLU A 103 -4.35 19.07 16.58
C GLU A 103 -3.43 18.89 17.79
N GLY A 104 -2.11 18.94 17.59
CA GLY A 104 -1.12 18.88 18.66
C GLY A 104 -1.24 17.58 19.49
N PRO A 105 -1.37 17.65 20.83
CA PRO A 105 -1.43 16.46 21.69
C PRO A 105 -2.64 15.54 21.45
N ASP A 106 -3.73 16.08 20.92
CA ASP A 106 -4.96 15.32 20.64
C ASP A 106 -5.00 14.77 19.20
N GLY A 107 -3.98 15.08 18.39
CA GLY A 107 -3.83 14.64 17.01
C GLY A 107 -3.23 13.24 16.84
N LEU A 108 -3.04 12.85 15.59
CA LEU A 108 -2.34 11.61 15.26
C LEU A 108 -0.89 11.67 15.72
N THR A 109 -0.38 10.60 16.32
CA THR A 109 1.05 10.48 16.60
C THR A 109 1.81 10.07 15.33
N ARG A 110 3.13 10.26 15.31
CA ARG A 110 4.00 9.72 14.25
C ARG A 110 3.81 8.22 14.06
N LEU A 111 3.52 7.48 15.15
CA LEU A 111 3.24 6.05 15.07
C LEU A 111 1.93 5.78 14.33
N ASP A 112 0.87 6.54 14.62
CA ASP A 112 -0.43 6.38 13.96
C ASP A 112 -0.33 6.67 12.47
N VAL A 113 0.35 7.76 12.09
CA VAL A 113 0.62 8.09 10.67
C VAL A 113 1.33 6.95 9.97
N LYS A 114 2.40 6.40 10.58
CA LYS A 114 3.13 5.26 10.01
C LYS A 114 2.25 4.03 9.83
N LEU A 115 1.51 3.65 10.87
CA LEU A 115 0.68 2.45 10.85
C LEU A 115 -0.44 2.59 9.81
N LEU A 116 -1.07 3.75 9.68
CA LEU A 116 -2.10 4.02 8.68
C LEU A 116 -1.56 3.88 7.26
N ILE A 117 -0.37 4.45 6.99
CA ILE A 117 0.28 4.36 5.68
C ILE A 117 0.61 2.90 5.32
N VAL A 118 1.16 2.14 6.27
CA VAL A 118 1.48 0.73 6.08
C VAL A 118 0.21 -0.08 5.79
N GLU A 119 -0.86 0.14 6.57
CA GLU A 119 -2.13 -0.56 6.39
C GLU A 119 -2.75 -0.28 5.02
N ILE A 120 -2.82 0.98 4.60
CA ILE A 120 -3.35 1.36 3.28
C ILE A 120 -2.51 0.74 2.16
N PHE A 121 -1.18 0.75 2.30
CA PHE A 121 -0.28 0.21 1.29
C PHE A 121 -0.45 -1.31 1.12
N ILE A 122 -0.45 -2.05 2.23
CA ILE A 122 -0.58 -3.50 2.26
C ILE A 122 -1.98 -3.90 1.75
N ALA A 123 -3.04 -3.36 2.36
CA ALA A 123 -4.42 -3.73 2.06
C ALA A 123 -4.84 -3.31 0.65
N GLY A 124 -4.40 -2.15 0.18
CA GLY A 124 -4.79 -1.60 -1.12
C GLY A 124 -4.10 -2.29 -2.30
N THR A 125 -2.90 -2.86 -2.11
CA THR A 125 -2.10 -3.39 -3.23
C THR A 125 -2.70 -4.68 -3.78
N ASP A 126 -2.83 -5.72 -2.94
CA ASP A 126 -3.17 -7.06 -3.41
C ASP A 126 -4.66 -7.19 -3.74
N THR A 127 -5.54 -6.57 -2.95
CA THR A 127 -6.99 -6.60 -3.16
C THR A 127 -7.39 -5.94 -4.48
N SER A 128 -6.88 -4.74 -4.74
CA SER A 128 -7.16 -4.01 -5.97
C SER A 128 -6.51 -4.67 -7.19
N THR A 129 -5.28 -5.20 -7.06
CA THR A 129 -4.62 -5.93 -8.15
C THR A 129 -5.42 -7.18 -8.52
N SER A 130 -5.79 -7.98 -7.52
CA SER A 130 -6.61 -9.19 -7.74
C SER A 130 -7.96 -8.85 -8.38
N THR A 131 -8.61 -7.77 -7.93
CA THR A 131 -9.90 -7.34 -8.48
C THR A 131 -9.78 -6.98 -9.95
N VAL A 132 -8.76 -6.20 -10.35
CA VAL A 132 -8.54 -5.84 -11.75
C VAL A 132 -8.22 -7.08 -12.58
N GLU A 133 -7.39 -8.00 -12.06
CA GLU A 133 -7.09 -9.26 -12.74
C GLU A 133 -8.36 -10.09 -13.00
N TRP A 134 -9.23 -10.22 -12.00
CA TRP A 134 -10.51 -10.92 -12.14
C TRP A 134 -11.46 -10.22 -13.12
N VAL A 135 -11.57 -8.90 -13.05
CA VAL A 135 -12.39 -8.12 -13.99
C VAL A 135 -11.91 -8.34 -15.42
N MET A 136 -10.61 -8.28 -15.67
CA MET A 136 -10.05 -8.51 -17.01
C MET A 136 -10.25 -9.94 -17.47
N ALA A 137 -10.07 -10.92 -16.59
CA ALA A 137 -10.34 -12.32 -16.90
C ALA A 137 -11.81 -12.52 -17.28
N GLU A 138 -12.75 -11.97 -16.52
CA GLU A 138 -14.19 -12.12 -16.76
C GLU A 138 -14.62 -11.43 -18.06
N LEU A 139 -14.09 -10.24 -18.35
CA LEU A 139 -14.34 -9.52 -19.60
C LEU A 139 -13.85 -10.28 -20.83
N LEU A 140 -12.66 -10.91 -20.75
CA LEU A 140 -12.11 -11.71 -21.86
C LEU A 140 -12.92 -13.00 -22.10
N HIS A 141 -13.53 -13.57 -21.07
CA HIS A 141 -14.41 -14.73 -21.20
C HIS A 141 -15.82 -14.40 -21.68
N ASN A 142 -16.26 -13.13 -21.56
CA ASN A 142 -17.62 -12.68 -21.90
C ASN A 142 -17.61 -11.54 -22.95
N PRO A 143 -17.45 -11.84 -24.25
CA PRO A 143 -17.32 -10.84 -25.30
C PRO A 143 -18.47 -9.82 -25.39
N THR A 144 -19.70 -10.23 -25.07
CA THR A 144 -20.88 -9.35 -25.05
C THR A 144 -20.75 -8.27 -23.97
N ILE A 145 -20.32 -8.63 -22.77
CA ILE A 145 -20.12 -7.69 -21.66
C ILE A 145 -18.96 -6.75 -22.00
N LEU A 146 -17.86 -7.28 -22.55
CA LEU A 146 -16.73 -6.47 -23.01
C LEU A 146 -17.13 -5.46 -24.09
N SER A 147 -17.95 -5.85 -25.06
CA SER A 147 -18.45 -4.94 -26.09
C SER A 147 -19.27 -3.81 -25.48
N LYS A 148 -20.13 -4.12 -24.50
CA LYS A 148 -20.93 -3.12 -23.80
C LYS A 148 -20.06 -2.14 -23.00
N ALA A 149 -19.08 -2.64 -22.24
CA ALA A 149 -18.15 -1.80 -21.49
C ALA A 149 -17.37 -0.84 -22.40
N LYS A 150 -16.94 -1.30 -23.58
CA LYS A 150 -16.29 -0.43 -24.59
C LYS A 150 -17.24 0.63 -25.14
N GLN A 151 -18.50 0.27 -25.37
CA GLN A 151 -19.52 1.22 -25.82
C GLN A 151 -19.77 2.29 -24.76
N GLU A 152 -19.98 1.90 -23.50
CA GLU A 152 -20.19 2.83 -22.37
C GLU A 152 -19.01 3.82 -22.23
N LEU A 153 -17.77 3.35 -22.40
CA LEU A 153 -16.60 4.23 -22.41
C LEU A 153 -16.58 5.20 -23.60
N SER A 154 -17.02 4.77 -24.78
CA SER A 154 -17.06 5.63 -25.97
C SER A 154 -18.13 6.72 -25.87
N GLU A 155 -19.27 6.42 -25.25
CA GLU A 155 -20.37 7.37 -25.04
C GLU A 155 -19.95 8.49 -24.09
N ILE A 156 -19.28 8.16 -22.97
CA ILE A 156 -18.75 9.15 -22.03
C ILE A 156 -17.71 10.05 -22.69
N ASN A 157 -16.79 9.48 -23.49
CA ASN A 157 -15.78 10.30 -24.17
C ASN A 157 -16.37 11.27 -25.20
N MET A 158 -17.52 10.95 -25.79
CA MET A 158 -18.24 11.86 -26.70
C MET A 158 -19.04 12.94 -25.97
N GLU A 159 -19.35 12.78 -24.67
CA GLU A 159 -20.04 13.81 -23.87
C GLU A 159 -19.08 14.86 -23.28
N ILE A 160 -17.77 14.57 -23.25
CA ILE A 160 -16.73 15.45 -22.69
C ILE A 160 -16.06 16.31 -23.78
N GLU A 161 -16.26 16.00 -25.06
CA GLU A 161 -15.87 16.82 -26.23
C GLU A 161 -17.00 17.75 -26.70
#